data_AF-A0A7K2NQL7-F1
#
_entry.id   AF-A0A7K2NQL7-F1
#
_cell.length_a   1.000
_cell.length_b   1.000
_cell.length_c   1.000
_cell.angle_alpha   90.00
_cell.angle_beta   90.00
_cell.angle_gamma   90.00
#
_symmetry.space_group_name_H-M   'P 1'
#
loop_
_entity.id
_entity.type
_entity.pdbx_description
1 polymer ?
#
loop_
_entity_poly.entity_id
_entity_poly.type
_entity_poly.pdbx_seq_one_letter_code
_entity_poly.pdbx_strand_id
1 'polypeptide(L)'
;EVMEEHRTLTDFGIGVFDSDRLTVGRRRAELAAARLRLRREEGLVLDWAQWLRDNVMPVKTRSANSYGVKHLIEDATGVYMPNGVFIAAALIVGYPFRYDEPNVLFGMSQRDLTKLR
;
A
#
# COMPACT_ATOMS: atom_id res chain seq x y z
N GLU A 1 10.70 9.04 7.35
CA GLU A 1 9.63 8.08 7.69
C GLU A 1 8.69 8.05 6.49
N VAL A 2 8.28 6.86 6.03
CA VAL A 2 7.51 6.66 4.78
C VAL A 2 6.31 7.60 4.67
N MET A 3 5.58 7.84 5.76
CA MET A 3 4.43 8.75 5.73
C MET A 3 4.78 10.23 5.51
N GLU A 4 5.97 10.68 5.91
CA GLU A 4 6.45 12.06 5.70
C GLU A 4 6.96 12.26 4.27
N GLU A 5 7.59 11.23 3.70
CA GLU A 5 8.06 11.20 2.31
C GLU A 5 6.88 11.11 1.33
N HIS A 6 5.81 10.42 1.73
CA HIS A 6 4.62 10.18 0.90
C HIS A 6 3.39 10.87 1.52
N ARG A 7 3.32 12.19 1.32
CA ARG A 7 2.32 13.06 1.97
C ARG A 7 0.87 12.79 1.57
N THR A 8 0.65 12.13 0.45
CA THR A 8 -0.69 11.74 -0.04
C THR A 8 -1.03 10.29 0.28
N LEU A 9 -0.13 9.50 0.89
CA LEU A 9 -0.42 8.13 1.30
C LEU A 9 -1.43 8.11 2.46
N THR A 10 -2.47 7.30 2.32
CA THR A 10 -3.58 7.09 3.26
C THR A 10 -3.89 5.59 3.41
N ASP A 11 -4.86 5.23 4.26
CA ASP A 11 -5.35 3.85 4.41
C ASP A 11 -6.00 3.29 3.12
N PHE A 12 -6.52 4.17 2.26
CA PHE A 12 -7.07 3.83 0.95
C PHE A 12 -5.99 3.57 -0.11
N GLY A 13 -4.88 4.31 -0.06
CA GLY A 13 -3.82 4.31 -1.06
C GLY A 13 -3.24 5.70 -1.24
N ILE A 14 -2.94 6.10 -2.47
CA ILE A 14 -2.52 7.47 -2.78
C ILE A 14 -3.75 8.36 -2.96
N GLY A 15 -3.86 9.40 -2.14
CA GLY A 15 -4.98 10.33 -2.13
C GLY A 15 -6.18 9.83 -1.32
N VAL A 16 -7.36 10.28 -1.71
CA VAL A 16 -8.64 9.91 -1.10
C VAL A 16 -9.63 9.50 -2.18
N PHE A 17 -10.62 8.71 -1.80
CA PHE A 17 -11.68 8.27 -2.70
C PHE A 17 -12.47 9.48 -3.26
N ASP A 18 -12.80 9.41 -4.55
CA ASP A 18 -13.64 10.38 -5.27
C ASP A 18 -13.17 11.84 -5.14
N SER A 19 -11.85 12.05 -5.14
CA SER A 19 -11.26 13.34 -4.78
C SER A 19 -11.67 14.51 -5.68
N ASP A 20 -12.03 14.21 -6.94
CA ASP A 20 -12.45 15.20 -7.93
C ASP A 20 -13.84 15.77 -7.67
N ARG A 21 -14.67 15.06 -6.89
CA ARG A 21 -16.01 15.50 -6.49
C ARG A 21 -16.02 16.26 -5.16
N LEU A 22 -14.88 16.38 -4.50
CA LEU A 22 -14.76 17.04 -3.20
C LEU A 22 -14.32 18.49 -3.36
N THR A 23 -14.90 19.38 -2.55
CA THR A 23 -14.34 20.73 -2.38
C THR A 23 -12.93 20.64 -1.80
N VAL A 24 -12.10 21.66 -2.06
CA VAL A 24 -10.71 21.71 -1.55
C VAL A 24 -10.66 21.53 -0.03
N GLY A 25 -11.57 22.17 0.71
CA GLY A 25 -11.65 22.06 2.17
C GLY A 25 -11.98 20.63 2.61
N ARG A 26 -12.99 20.00 1.98
CA ARG A 26 -13.37 18.63 2.30
C ARG A 26 -12.27 17.63 1.93
N ARG A 27 -11.66 17.77 0.76
CA ARG A 27 -10.53 16.92 0.32
C ARG A 27 -9.37 16.95 1.32
N ARG A 28 -9.02 18.13 1.85
CA ARG A 28 -7.97 18.27 2.88
C ARG A 28 -8.36 17.58 4.20
N ALA A 29 -9.60 17.74 4.64
CA ALA A 29 -10.09 17.10 5.86
C ALA A 29 -10.12 15.57 5.73
N GLU A 30 -10.64 15.05 4.61
CA GLU A 30 -10.66 13.61 4.31
C GLU A 30 -9.23 13.05 4.24
N LEU A 31 -8.31 13.76 3.57
CA LEU A 31 -6.91 13.35 3.49
C LEU A 31 -6.27 13.27 4.88
N ALA A 32 -6.47 14.28 5.73
CA ALA A 32 -5.95 14.29 7.09
C ALA A 32 -6.53 13.13 7.92
N ALA A 33 -7.84 12.90 7.85
CA ALA A 33 -8.50 11.80 8.56
C ALA A 33 -8.00 10.43 8.09
N ALA A 34 -7.85 10.23 6.78
CA ALA A 34 -7.37 9.00 6.19
C ALA A 34 -5.90 8.71 6.53
N ARG A 35 -5.06 9.76 6.60
CA ARG A 35 -3.69 9.66 7.11
C ARG A 35 -3.64 9.27 8.58
N LEU A 36 -4.53 9.81 9.41
CA LEU A 36 -4.61 9.43 10.82
C LEU A 36 -5.02 7.97 11.00
N ARG A 37 -5.93 7.45 10.15
CA ARG A 37 -6.27 6.02 10.16
C ARG A 37 -5.05 5.16 9.84
N LEU A 38 -4.32 5.46 8.77
CA LEU A 38 -3.10 4.71 8.44
C LEU A 38 -2.05 4.75 9.56
N ARG A 39 -1.85 5.91 10.22
CA ARG A 39 -0.92 6.02 11.35
C ARG A 39 -1.28 5.10 12.53
N ARG A 40 -2.58 4.85 12.76
CA ARG A 40 -3.03 3.95 13.83
C ARG A 40 -2.71 2.48 13.52
N GLU A 41 -2.49 2.15 12.25
CA GLU A 41 -2.14 0.80 11.77
C GLU A 41 -0.63 0.55 11.75
N GLU A 42 0.19 1.34 12.47
CA GLU A 42 1.66 1.23 12.44
C GLU A 42 2.15 -0.21 12.71
N GLY A 43 1.59 -0.88 13.71
CA GLY A 43 1.93 -2.27 14.02
C GLY A 43 1.66 -3.21 12.84
N LEU A 44 0.47 -3.10 12.24
CA LEU A 44 0.07 -3.90 11.09
C LEU A 44 0.98 -3.64 9.87
N VAL A 45 1.40 -2.39 9.66
CA VAL A 45 2.35 -2.01 8.60
C VAL A 45 3.70 -2.70 8.81
N LEU A 46 4.21 -2.72 10.04
CA LEU A 46 5.50 -3.35 10.34
C LEU A 46 5.44 -4.88 10.21
N ASP A 47 4.35 -5.49 10.66
CA ASP A 47 4.12 -6.93 10.53
C ASP A 47 4.11 -7.35 9.05
N TRP A 48 3.37 -6.63 8.21
CA TRP A 48 3.35 -6.90 6.77
C TRP A 48 4.66 -6.54 6.08
N ALA A 49 5.39 -5.52 6.53
CA ALA A 49 6.71 -5.23 5.99
C ALA A 49 7.68 -6.38 6.26
N GLN A 50 7.62 -6.98 7.46
CA GLN A 50 8.42 -8.16 7.76
C GLN A 50 7.98 -9.36 6.92
N TRP A 51 6.69 -9.64 6.84
CA TRP A 51 6.17 -10.74 6.02
C TRP A 51 6.58 -10.60 4.55
N LEU A 52 6.50 -9.40 3.97
CA LEU A 52 6.91 -9.14 2.60
C LEU A 52 8.40 -9.37 2.37
N ARG A 53 9.27 -9.02 3.32
CA ARG A 53 10.72 -9.29 3.23
C ARG A 53 11.00 -10.79 3.17
N ASP A 54 10.25 -11.57 3.93
CA ASP A 54 10.51 -13.00 4.09
C ASP A 54 9.90 -13.83 2.95
N ASN A 55 8.85 -13.32 2.28
CA ASN A 55 8.05 -14.12 1.35
C ASN A 55 8.13 -13.66 -0.11
N VAL A 56 8.48 -12.40 -0.39
CA VAL A 56 8.43 -11.85 -1.75
C VAL A 56 9.75 -11.18 -2.10
N MET A 57 10.41 -11.65 -3.16
CA MET A 57 11.67 -11.05 -3.57
C MET A 57 11.45 -9.74 -4.36
N PRO A 58 12.25 -8.69 -4.12
CA PRO A 58 12.24 -7.48 -4.94
C PRO A 58 12.84 -7.74 -6.33
N VAL A 59 12.24 -7.14 -7.35
CA VAL A 59 12.70 -7.17 -8.74
C VAL A 59 12.64 -5.77 -9.35
N LYS A 60 13.36 -5.55 -10.46
CA LYS A 60 13.41 -4.22 -11.10
C LYS A 60 12.10 -3.81 -11.78
N THR A 61 11.33 -4.77 -12.29
CA THR A 61 10.13 -4.54 -13.12
C THR A 61 8.91 -4.22 -12.28
N ARG A 62 8.36 -3.01 -12.42
CA ARG A 62 7.27 -2.45 -11.61
C ARG A 62 5.90 -2.78 -12.20
N SER A 63 5.48 -4.03 -12.12
CA SER A 63 4.22 -4.52 -12.70
C SER A 63 3.19 -5.00 -11.68
N ALA A 64 3.57 -5.16 -10.41
CA ALA A 64 2.67 -5.68 -9.39
C ALA A 64 1.79 -4.57 -8.82
N ASN A 65 0.50 -4.56 -9.18
CA ASN A 65 -0.46 -3.56 -8.71
C ASN A 65 -0.83 -3.80 -7.24
N SER A 66 -0.69 -2.78 -6.40
CA SER A 66 -0.90 -2.87 -4.96
C SER A 66 -2.26 -3.44 -4.56
N TYR A 67 -3.33 -3.05 -5.27
CA TYR A 67 -4.68 -3.54 -4.99
C TYR A 67 -4.81 -5.02 -5.34
N GLY A 68 -4.23 -5.46 -6.46
CA GLY A 68 -4.23 -6.87 -6.84
C GLY A 68 -3.40 -7.73 -5.88
N VAL A 69 -2.21 -7.25 -5.49
CA VAL A 69 -1.32 -7.99 -4.58
C VAL A 69 -1.88 -8.06 -3.18
N LYS A 70 -2.48 -6.98 -2.67
CA LYS A 70 -3.04 -6.98 -1.32
C LYS A 70 -4.17 -8.01 -1.20
N HIS A 71 -5.07 -8.10 -2.20
CA HIS A 71 -6.11 -9.14 -2.24
C HIS A 71 -5.52 -10.55 -2.32
N LEU A 72 -4.48 -10.76 -3.12
CA LEU A 72 -3.80 -12.05 -3.19
C LEU A 72 -3.23 -12.50 -1.83
N ILE A 73 -2.65 -11.58 -1.07
CA ILE A 73 -2.14 -11.86 0.28
C ILE A 73 -3.30 -12.09 1.26
N GLU A 74 -4.38 -11.29 1.17
CA GLU A 74 -5.58 -11.47 1.98
C GLU A 74 -6.18 -12.88 1.76
N ASP A 75 -6.30 -13.32 0.50
CA ASP A 75 -6.82 -14.64 0.15
C ASP A 75 -5.93 -15.78 0.69
N ALA A 76 -4.60 -15.62 0.57
CA ALA A 76 -3.64 -16.63 1.01
C ALA A 76 -3.53 -16.76 2.54
N THR A 77 -3.78 -15.67 3.28
CA THR A 77 -3.59 -15.61 4.74
C THR A 77 -4.89 -15.61 5.52
N GLY A 78 -6.02 -15.28 4.89
CA GLY A 78 -7.31 -15.07 5.55
C GLY A 78 -7.39 -13.79 6.38
N VAL A 79 -6.41 -12.88 6.26
CA VAL A 79 -6.32 -11.65 7.06
C VAL A 79 -6.53 -10.43 6.17
N TYR A 80 -7.50 -9.59 6.52
CA TYR A 80 -7.76 -8.34 5.81
C TYR A 80 -6.61 -7.32 5.99
N MET A 81 -6.23 -6.65 4.90
CA MET A 81 -5.17 -5.65 4.85
C MET A 81 -5.60 -4.44 4.01
N PRO A 82 -5.73 -3.23 4.59
CA PRO A 82 -5.97 -2.03 3.81
C PRO A 82 -4.90 -1.82 2.73
N ASN A 83 -5.29 -1.35 1.54
CA ASN A 83 -4.34 -1.11 0.44
C ASN A 83 -3.24 -0.11 0.83
N GLY A 84 -3.57 0.91 1.63
CA GLY A 84 -2.61 1.85 2.21
C GLY A 84 -1.57 1.20 3.12
N VAL A 85 -1.98 0.22 3.92
CA VAL A 85 -1.08 -0.55 4.81
C VAL A 85 -0.11 -1.36 3.96
N PHE A 86 -0.61 -2.05 2.93
CA PHE A 86 0.25 -2.77 1.98
C PHE A 86 1.25 -1.84 1.29
N ILE A 87 0.80 -0.69 0.79
CA ILE A 87 1.69 0.29 0.12
C ILE A 87 2.76 0.79 1.10
N ALA A 88 2.38 1.14 2.34
CA ALA A 88 3.32 1.58 3.36
C ALA A 88 4.36 0.49 3.68
N ALA A 89 3.91 -0.75 3.88
CA ALA A 89 4.77 -1.89 4.14
C ALA A 89 5.76 -2.11 2.99
N ALA A 90 5.28 -2.13 1.74
CA ALA A 90 6.13 -2.30 0.56
C ALA A 90 7.17 -1.17 0.40
N LEU A 91 6.82 0.07 0.72
CA LEU A 91 7.76 1.20 0.72
C LEU A 91 8.83 1.05 1.82
N ILE A 92 8.46 0.56 3.01
CA ILE A 92 9.39 0.25 4.10
C ILE A 92 10.36 -0.88 3.73
N VAL A 93 9.90 -1.87 2.97
CA VAL A 93 10.78 -2.94 2.44
C VAL A 93 11.75 -2.40 1.38
N GLY A 94 11.38 -1.32 0.68
CA GLY A 94 12.22 -0.71 -0.35
C GLY A 94 12.02 -1.29 -1.75
N TYR A 95 10.83 -1.81 -2.05
CA TYR A 95 10.52 -2.27 -3.41
C TYR A 95 10.62 -1.13 -4.42
N PRO A 96 11.21 -1.35 -5.61
CA PRO A 96 11.12 -0.39 -6.70
C PRO A 96 9.66 -0.10 -7.03
N PHE A 97 9.28 1.17 -7.21
CA PHE A 97 7.87 1.52 -7.38
C PHE A 97 7.62 2.62 -8.41
N ARG A 98 6.37 2.73 -8.87
CA ARG A 98 5.81 3.88 -9.58
C ARG A 98 4.38 4.12 -9.13
N TYR A 99 3.96 5.38 -9.03
CA TYR A 99 2.57 5.72 -8.72
C TYR A 99 1.65 5.42 -9.90
N ASP A 100 0.48 4.88 -9.58
CA ASP A 100 -0.62 4.58 -10.51
C ASP A 100 -1.93 4.80 -9.74
N GLU A 101 -2.16 6.06 -9.35
CA GLU A 101 -3.08 6.44 -8.28
C GLU A 101 -4.51 5.91 -8.50
N PRO A 102 -5.19 5.42 -7.45
CA PRO A 102 -4.77 5.43 -6.04
C PRO A 102 -3.81 4.29 -5.67
N ASN A 103 -3.44 3.46 -6.64
CA ASN A 103 -2.59 2.30 -6.44
C ASN A 103 -1.11 2.64 -6.66
N VAL A 104 -0.27 1.66 -6.38
CA VAL A 104 1.16 1.71 -6.65
C VAL A 104 1.55 0.44 -7.36
N LEU A 105 2.42 0.57 -8.37
CA LEU A 105 3.01 -0.57 -9.04
C LEU A 105 4.39 -0.84 -8.45
N PHE A 106 4.56 -2.03 -7.87
CA PHE A 106 5.78 -2.47 -7.22
C PHE A 106 6.56 -3.47 -8.05
N GLY A 107 7.86 -3.47 -7.82
CA GLY A 107 8.82 -4.44 -8.32
C GLY A 107 8.85 -5.69 -7.48
N MET A 108 7.84 -6.55 -7.62
CA MET A 108 7.71 -7.80 -6.86
C MET A 108 7.82 -9.03 -7.77
N SER A 109 8.49 -10.07 -7.27
CA SER A 109 8.67 -11.35 -7.95
C SER A 109 7.34 -12.01 -8.27
N GLN A 110 6.98 -12.08 -9.56
CA GLN A 110 5.76 -12.77 -10.01
C GLN A 110 5.77 -14.26 -9.64
N ARG A 111 6.95 -14.88 -9.60
CA ARG A 111 7.09 -16.27 -9.16
C ARG A 111 6.64 -16.45 -7.71
N ASP A 112 6.99 -15.54 -6.82
CA ASP A 112 6.63 -15.64 -5.42
C ASP A 112 5.15 -15.30 -5.20
N LEU A 113 4.65 -14.27 -5.89
CA LEU A 113 3.22 -13.96 -5.89
C LEU A 113 2.39 -15.15 -6.41
N THR A 114 2.83 -15.84 -7.45
CA THR A 114 2.08 -16.98 -8.01
C THR A 114 1.94 -18.14 -7.02
N LYS A 115 2.89 -18.32 -6.08
CA LYS A 115 2.81 -19.36 -5.03
C LYS A 115 1.73 -19.07 -3.98
N LEU A 116 1.19 -17.85 -3.95
CA LEU A 116 0.13 -17.44 -3.02
C LEU A 116 -1.28 -17.74 -3.56
N ARG A 117 -1.40 -18.12 -4.84
CA ARG A 117 -2.66 -18.55 -5.47
C ARG A 117 -2.88 -20.03 -5.24
#